data_AF-A0A4V3WHJ4-F1
#
_entry.id   AF-A0A4V3WHJ4-F1
#
_cell.length_a   1.000
_cell.length_b   1.000
_cell.length_c   1.000
_cell.angle_alpha   90.00
_cell.angle_beta   90.00
_cell.angle_gamma   90.00
#
_symmetry.space_group_name_H-M   'P 1'
#
loop_
_entity.id
_entity.type
_entity.pdbx_description
1 polymer ?
#
loop_
_entity_poly.entity_id
_entity_poly.type
_entity_poly.pdbx_seq_one_letter_code
_entity_poly.pdbx_strand_id
1 'polypeptide(L)'
;MQKTQWLSKPDGNILQTLQDPRVLATAVGAAAGAAVEHQLWTGMRDTFGIASVTNGKLKFYAPAADGSAGAEAPQLGTNRQLARLGVVVACVAGIEYVPNGHAQYAFLGVAAVALAHVFQDVAAILNK
;
A
#
# COMPACT_ATOMS: atom_id res chain seq x y z
N MET A 1 -7.36 -34.82 -9.16
CA MET A 1 -7.34 -33.57 -8.37
C MET A 1 -7.30 -32.41 -9.34
N GLN A 2 -8.37 -31.61 -9.43
CA GLN A 2 -8.34 -30.36 -10.20
C GLN A 2 -7.40 -29.39 -9.49
N LYS A 3 -6.41 -28.86 -10.21
CA LYS A 3 -5.57 -27.77 -9.70
C LYS A 3 -6.44 -26.52 -9.58
N THR A 4 -6.86 -26.18 -8.37
CA THR A 4 -7.55 -24.91 -8.09
C THR A 4 -6.57 -23.78 -8.40
N GLN A 5 -6.82 -23.05 -9.48
CA GLN A 5 -5.98 -21.93 -9.89
C GLN A 5 -6.32 -20.71 -9.02
N TRP A 6 -5.33 -20.20 -8.29
CA TRP A 6 -5.48 -19.20 -7.22
C TRP A 6 -5.76 -17.78 -7.74
N LEU A 7 -5.39 -17.49 -8.99
CA LEU A 7 -5.75 -16.26 -9.69
C LEU A 7 -6.12 -16.60 -11.14
N SER A 8 -7.36 -16.31 -11.54
CA SER A 8 -7.80 -16.36 -12.94
C SER A 8 -7.95 -14.94 -13.50
N LYS A 9 -7.45 -14.74 -14.73
CA LYS A 9 -7.48 -13.45 -15.45
C LYS A 9 -8.88 -13.23 -16.05
N PRO A 10 -9.38 -11.98 -16.13
CA PRO A 10 -10.60 -11.66 -16.88
C PRO A 10 -10.41 -11.81 -18.41
N ASP A 11 -11.49 -12.17 -19.10
CA ASP A 11 -11.51 -12.68 -20.49
C ASP A 11 -11.31 -11.61 -21.60
N GLY A 12 -10.56 -10.54 -21.33
CA GLY A 12 -10.09 -9.60 -22.37
C GLY A 12 -11.11 -8.58 -22.90
N ASN A 13 -12.40 -8.70 -22.58
CA ASN A 13 -13.40 -7.66 -22.83
C ASN A 13 -13.42 -6.64 -21.68
N ILE A 14 -13.15 -5.36 -21.99
CA ILE A 14 -13.04 -4.27 -20.99
C ILE A 14 -14.33 -4.10 -20.18
N LEU A 15 -15.51 -4.15 -20.81
CA LEU A 15 -16.78 -3.98 -20.10
C LEU A 15 -17.04 -5.14 -19.14
N GLN A 16 -16.74 -6.37 -19.56
CA GLN A 16 -16.83 -7.54 -18.69
C GLN A 16 -15.79 -7.49 -17.57
N THR A 17 -14.59 -6.97 -17.85
CA THR A 17 -13.53 -6.77 -16.85
C THR A 17 -13.95 -5.77 -15.78
N LEU A 18 -14.58 -4.66 -16.15
CA LEU A 18 -15.07 -3.66 -15.20
C LEU A 18 -16.28 -4.15 -14.38
N GLN A 19 -17.01 -5.14 -14.88
CA GLN A 19 -18.12 -5.78 -14.18
C GLN A 19 -17.69 -7.02 -13.39
N ASP A 20 -16.43 -7.45 -13.52
CA ASP A 20 -15.92 -8.62 -12.83
C ASP A 20 -15.82 -8.35 -11.32
N PRO A 21 -16.53 -9.11 -10.47
CA PRO A 21 -16.47 -8.92 -9.02
C PRO A 21 -15.06 -9.04 -8.44
N ARG A 22 -14.15 -9.77 -9.10
CA ARG A 22 -12.73 -9.89 -8.71
C ARG A 22 -11.99 -8.57 -8.94
N VAL A 23 -12.25 -7.90 -10.06
CA VAL A 23 -11.64 -6.60 -10.40
C VAL A 23 -12.19 -5.53 -9.46
N LEU A 24 -13.50 -5.52 -9.22
CA LEU A 24 -14.12 -4.62 -8.26
C LEU A 24 -13.58 -4.82 -6.84
N ALA A 25 -13.46 -6.07 -6.38
CA ALA A 25 -12.87 -6.36 -5.07
C ALA A 25 -11.41 -5.91 -4.97
N THR A 26 -10.62 -6.08 -6.05
CA THR A 26 -9.25 -5.55 -6.12
C THR A 26 -9.22 -4.03 -6.02
N ALA A 27 -10.12 -3.33 -6.72
CA ALA A 27 -10.22 -1.88 -6.66
C ALA A 27 -10.63 -1.38 -5.26
N VAL A 28 -11.60 -2.04 -4.63
CA VAL A 28 -12.00 -1.75 -3.24
C VAL A 28 -10.85 -1.99 -2.28
N GLY A 29 -10.12 -3.09 -2.44
CA GLY A 29 -8.92 -3.39 -1.67
C GLY A 29 -7.85 -2.31 -1.82
N ALA A 30 -7.58 -1.86 -3.05
CA ALA A 30 -6.64 -0.78 -3.31
C ALA A 30 -7.03 0.52 -2.60
N ALA A 31 -8.30 0.91 -2.69
CA ALA A 31 -8.81 2.11 -2.00
C ALA A 31 -8.71 1.96 -0.47
N ALA A 32 -9.05 0.80 0.07
CA ALA A 32 -8.93 0.52 1.50
C ALA A 32 -7.47 0.55 1.96
N GLY A 33 -6.54 0.00 1.19
CA GLY A 33 -5.11 0.03 1.48
C GLY A 33 -4.56 1.46 1.55
N ALA A 34 -4.93 2.31 0.59
CA ALA A 34 -4.55 3.72 0.61
C ALA A 34 -5.10 4.45 1.85
N ALA A 35 -6.36 4.18 2.23
CA ALA A 35 -6.98 4.76 3.42
C ALA A 35 -6.30 4.28 4.73
N VAL A 36 -5.98 2.99 4.84
CA VAL A 36 -5.27 2.41 5.99
C VAL A 36 -3.90 3.05 6.14
N GLU A 37 -3.14 3.17 5.04
CA GLU A 37 -1.86 3.85 5.04
C GLU A 37 -1.99 5.30 5.50
N HIS A 38 -2.93 6.06 4.91
CA HIS A 38 -3.15 7.44 5.31
C HIS A 38 -3.44 7.56 6.81
N GLN A 39 -4.29 6.68 7.35
CA GLN A 39 -4.62 6.67 8.77
C GLN A 39 -3.42 6.29 9.65
N LEU A 40 -2.59 5.32 9.23
CA LEU A 40 -1.36 4.97 9.94
C LEU A 40 -0.40 6.15 10.00
N TRP A 41 -0.16 6.82 8.87
CA TRP A 41 0.80 7.93 8.80
C TRP A 41 0.32 9.17 9.56
N THR A 42 -0.98 9.43 9.56
CA THR A 42 -1.55 10.60 10.26
C THR A 42 -1.80 10.34 11.73
N GLY A 43 -2.18 9.11 12.10
CA GLY A 43 -2.45 8.72 13.49
C GLY A 43 -1.19 8.42 14.31
N MET A 44 -0.08 8.04 13.67
CA MET A 44 1.18 7.69 14.34
C MET A 44 2.35 8.52 13.80
N ARG A 45 2.19 9.86 13.77
CA ARG A 45 3.22 10.79 13.29
C ARG A 45 4.55 10.68 14.04
N ASP A 46 4.55 10.25 15.30
CA ASP A 46 5.79 10.06 16.06
C ASP A 46 6.60 8.87 15.53
N THR A 47 5.95 7.85 14.96
CA THR A 47 6.61 6.64 14.44
C THR A 47 6.95 6.77 12.95
N PHE A 48 6.10 7.47 12.19
CA PHE A 48 6.18 7.53 10.74
C PHE A 48 6.54 8.92 10.20
N GLY A 49 6.63 9.93 11.05
CA GLY A 49 6.98 11.29 10.67
C GLY A 49 5.97 11.98 9.77
N ILE A 50 6.36 13.14 9.27
CA ILE A 50 5.65 13.92 8.26
C ILE A 50 6.47 13.87 6.98
N ALA A 51 5.86 13.41 5.90
CA ALA A 51 6.49 13.36 4.58
C ALA A 51 6.25 14.67 3.83
N SER A 52 7.28 15.24 3.24
CA SER A 52 7.20 16.44 2.41
C SER A 52 8.17 16.36 1.24
N VAL A 53 7.74 16.85 0.07
CA VAL A 53 8.59 16.92 -1.11
C VAL A 53 9.31 18.26 -1.10
N THR A 54 10.63 18.24 -0.94
CA THR A 54 11.49 19.42 -0.96
C THR A 54 12.47 19.29 -2.11
N ASN A 55 12.46 20.24 -3.06
CA ASN A 55 13.32 20.21 -4.25
C ASN A 55 13.21 18.90 -5.05
N GLY A 56 11.98 18.39 -5.23
CA GLY A 56 11.71 17.12 -5.92
C GLY A 56 12.10 15.87 -5.15
N LYS A 57 12.62 16.00 -3.92
CA LYS A 57 13.03 14.87 -3.07
C LYS A 57 12.04 14.66 -1.95
N LEU A 58 11.64 13.40 -1.75
CA LEU A 58 10.85 13.02 -0.61
C LEU A 58 11.72 13.07 0.65
N LYS A 59 11.33 13.92 1.59
CA LYS A 59 11.97 14.07 2.90
C LYS A 59 10.99 13.75 4.02
N PHE A 60 11.53 13.28 5.13
CA PHE A 60 10.76 12.90 6.31
C PHE A 60 11.20 13.75 7.49
N TYR A 61 10.23 14.23 8.26
CA TYR A 61 10.45 15.13 9.40
C TYR A 61 9.77 14.56 10.64
N ALA A 62 10.39 14.75 11.80
CA ALA A 62 9.72 14.49 13.07
C ALA A 62 8.64 15.56 13.32
N PRO A 63 7.51 15.22 13.96
CA PRO A 63 6.54 16.23 14.35
C PRO A 63 7.14 17.16 15.42
N ALA A 64 6.97 18.47 15.24
CA ALA A 64 7.28 19.47 16.26
C ALA A 64 6.18 19.53 17.33
N ALA A 65 6.42 20.23 18.43
CA ALA A 65 5.48 20.35 19.55
C ALA A 65 4.13 20.99 19.15
N ASP A 66 4.09 21.76 18.07
CA ASP A 66 2.89 22.37 17.49
C ASP A 66 2.22 21.50 16.40
N GLY A 67 2.74 20.29 16.15
CA GLY A 67 2.25 19.37 15.13
C GLY A 67 2.74 19.66 13.71
N SER A 68 3.61 20.66 13.51
CA SER A 68 4.24 20.98 12.23
C SER A 68 5.45 20.07 11.94
N ALA A 69 6.02 20.19 10.73
CA ALA A 69 7.26 19.48 10.38
C ALA A 69 8.46 20.10 11.11
N GLY A 70 9.07 19.34 12.00
CA GLY A 70 10.25 19.72 12.76
C GLY A 70 11.56 19.35 12.05
N ALA A 71 12.49 18.74 12.79
CA ALA A 71 13.78 18.33 12.25
C ALA A 71 13.66 17.18 11.23
N GLU A 72 14.52 17.18 10.22
CA GLU A 72 14.62 16.08 9.24
C GLU A 72 15.04 14.79 9.95
N ALA A 73 14.29 13.72 9.74
CA ALA A 73 14.44 12.42 10.38
C ALA A 73 14.24 11.29 9.34
N PRO A 74 15.28 10.99 8.53
CA PRO A 74 15.21 10.03 7.44
C PRO A 74 14.77 8.62 7.86
N GLN A 75 15.09 8.21 9.09
CA GLN A 75 14.71 6.92 9.67
C GLN A 75 13.20 6.71 9.75
N LEU A 76 12.41 7.79 9.82
CA LEU A 76 10.94 7.70 9.83
C LEU A 76 10.40 7.28 8.45
N GLY A 77 11.11 7.63 7.37
CA GLY A 77 10.83 7.11 6.03
C GLY A 77 11.07 5.61 5.93
N THR A 78 12.16 5.13 6.52
CA THR A 78 12.44 3.68 6.62
C THR A 78 11.34 2.95 7.40
N ASN A 79 10.86 3.52 8.51
CA ASN A 79 9.75 2.94 9.26
C ASN A 79 8.48 2.80 8.42
N ARG A 80 8.15 3.80 7.59
CA ARG A 80 7.00 3.72 6.67
C ARG A 80 7.17 2.61 5.65
N GLN A 81 8.35 2.47 5.06
CA GLN A 81 8.63 1.40 4.10
C GLN A 81 8.50 0.03 4.75
N LEU A 82 9.04 -0.15 5.96
CA LEU A 82 8.90 -1.40 6.71
C LEU A 82 7.43 -1.70 7.05
N ALA A 83 6.66 -0.69 7.46
CA ALA A 83 5.23 -0.86 7.72
C ALA A 83 4.46 -1.26 6.46
N ARG A 84 4.74 -0.65 5.30
CA ARG A 84 4.14 -1.07 4.01
C ARG A 84 4.51 -2.50 3.63
N LEU A 85 5.77 -2.89 3.80
CA LEU A 85 6.19 -4.28 3.59
C LEU A 85 5.47 -5.23 4.54
N GLY A 86 5.27 -4.84 5.80
CA GLY A 86 4.45 -5.58 6.76
C GLY A 86 3.00 -5.75 6.29
N VAL A 87 2.39 -4.70 5.73
CA VAL A 87 1.04 -4.76 5.13
C VAL A 87 1.01 -5.74 3.96
N VAL A 88 2.02 -5.71 3.07
CA VAL A 88 2.13 -6.65 1.94
C VAL A 88 2.21 -8.10 2.45
N VAL A 89 3.08 -8.38 3.42
CA VAL A 89 3.24 -9.72 4.00
C VAL A 89 1.93 -10.19 4.66
N ALA A 90 1.26 -9.31 5.41
CA ALA A 90 -0.02 -9.61 6.03
C ALA A 90 -1.11 -9.92 5.00
N CYS A 91 -1.16 -9.19 3.88
CA CYS A 91 -2.11 -9.43 2.81
C CYS A 91 -1.80 -10.73 2.05
N VAL A 92 -0.53 -11.06 1.81
CA VAL A 92 -0.13 -12.35 1.21
C VAL A 92 -0.55 -13.51 2.11
N ALA A 93 -0.31 -13.41 3.41
CA ALA A 93 -0.81 -14.39 4.37
C ALA A 93 -2.35 -14.45 4.34
N GLY A 94 -3.02 -13.30 4.29
CA GLY A 94 -4.48 -13.22 4.14
C GLY A 94 -4.99 -13.93 2.89
N ILE A 95 -4.31 -13.82 1.76
CA ILE A 95 -4.67 -14.53 0.52
C ILE A 95 -4.56 -16.06 0.70
N GLU A 96 -3.50 -16.52 1.35
CA GLU A 96 -3.23 -17.95 1.58
C GLU A 96 -4.23 -18.58 2.55
N TYR A 97 -4.58 -17.87 3.63
CA TYR A 97 -5.37 -18.43 4.73
C TYR A 97 -6.87 -18.11 4.66
N VAL A 98 -7.30 -17.14 3.86
CA VAL A 98 -8.72 -16.84 3.68
C VAL A 98 -9.31 -17.77 2.62
N PRO A 99 -10.46 -18.42 2.88
CA PRO A 99 -11.12 -19.29 1.93
C PRO A 99 -11.35 -18.61 0.57
N ASN A 100 -11.24 -19.39 -0.51
CA ASN A 100 -11.39 -18.90 -1.89
C ASN A 100 -12.61 -17.98 -2.07
N GLY A 101 -12.38 -16.78 -2.58
CA GLY A 101 -13.43 -15.79 -2.81
C GLY A 101 -12.92 -14.37 -3.07
N HIS A 102 -13.85 -13.41 -3.18
CA HIS A 102 -13.53 -12.01 -3.50
C HIS A 102 -12.64 -11.32 -2.46
N ALA A 103 -12.59 -11.83 -1.22
CA ALA A 103 -11.72 -11.30 -0.17
C ALA A 103 -10.22 -11.39 -0.54
N GLN A 104 -9.78 -12.46 -1.22
CA GLN A 104 -8.40 -12.61 -1.68
C GLN A 104 -8.01 -11.50 -2.67
N TYR A 105 -8.95 -11.11 -3.53
CA TYR A 105 -8.76 -10.01 -4.47
C TYR A 105 -8.70 -8.65 -3.76
N ALA A 106 -9.46 -8.46 -2.66
CA ALA A 106 -9.32 -7.28 -1.83
C ALA A 106 -7.92 -7.20 -1.16
N PHE A 107 -7.42 -8.30 -0.60
CA PHE A 107 -6.05 -8.36 -0.08
C PHE A 107 -5.00 -8.11 -1.16
N LEU A 108 -5.20 -8.63 -2.38
CA LEU A 108 -4.36 -8.33 -3.52
C LEU A 108 -4.34 -6.83 -3.84
N GLY A 109 -5.50 -6.16 -3.81
CA GLY A 109 -5.62 -4.72 -4.00
C GLY A 109 -4.84 -3.92 -2.95
N VAL A 110 -4.99 -4.26 -1.66
CA VAL A 110 -4.25 -3.62 -0.56
C VAL A 110 -2.75 -3.81 -0.74
N ALA A 111 -2.31 -5.04 -1.01
CA ALA A 111 -0.90 -5.36 -1.23
C ALA A 111 -0.31 -4.62 -2.43
N ALA A 112 -1.06 -4.53 -3.54
CA ALA A 112 -0.62 -3.86 -4.75
C ALA A 112 -0.38 -2.36 -4.53
N VAL A 113 -1.26 -1.68 -3.80
CA VAL A 113 -1.08 -0.26 -3.46
C VAL A 113 0.12 -0.04 -2.53
N ALA A 114 0.24 -0.86 -1.48
CA ALA A 114 1.37 -0.75 -0.56
C ALA A 114 2.72 -0.96 -1.28
N LEU A 115 2.78 -1.94 -2.18
CA LEU A 115 3.96 -2.19 -2.99
C LEU A 115 4.24 -1.07 -3.99
N ALA A 116 3.20 -0.52 -4.63
CA ALA A 116 3.33 0.61 -5.54
C ALA A 116 3.94 1.85 -4.83
N HIS A 117 3.48 2.15 -3.61
CA HIS A 117 4.06 3.25 -2.83
C HIS A 117 5.50 2.99 -2.38
N VAL A 118 5.88 1.73 -2.08
CA VAL A 118 7.30 1.37 -1.85
C VAL A 118 8.13 1.68 -3.09
N PHE A 119 7.67 1.29 -4.29
CA PHE A 119 8.40 1.58 -5.53
C PHE A 119 8.46 3.07 -5.84
N GLN A 120 7.40 3.83 -5.58
CA GLN A 120 7.39 5.28 -5.75
C GLN A 120 8.42 5.96 -4.84
N ASP A 121 8.49 5.57 -3.57
CA ASP A 121 9.47 6.10 -2.63
C ASP A 121 10.90 5.74 -3.05
N VAL A 122 11.14 4.50 -3.48
CA VAL A 122 12.45 4.06 -3.99
C VAL A 122 12.84 4.80 -5.27
N ALA A 123 11.92 4.96 -6.22
CA ALA A 123 12.17 5.72 -7.45
C ALA A 123 12.46 7.20 -7.17
N ALA A 124 11.76 7.80 -6.19
CA ALA A 124 12.02 9.17 -5.74
C ALA A 124 13.39 9.33 -5.06
N ILE A 125 13.95 8.26 -4.48
CA ILE A 125 15.31 8.23 -3.93
C ILE A 125 16.37 8.03 -5.04
N LEU A 126 16.07 7.21 -6.06
CA LEU A 126 17.01 6.81 -7.10
C LEU A 126 17.19 7.81 -8.25
N ASN A 127 16.14 8.59 -8.57
CA ASN A 127 16.24 9.67 -9.56
C ASN A 127 17.06 10.83 -8.99
N LYS A 128 18.39 10.71 -9.12
CA LYS A 128 19.41 11.73 -8.81
C LYS A 128 19.65 12.65 -9.99
#